data_AF-A0A7W1I008-F1
#
_entry.id   AF-A0A7W1I008-F1
#
_cell.length_a   1.000
_cell.length_b   1.000
_cell.length_c   1.000
_cell.angle_alpha   90.00
_cell.angle_beta   90.00
_cell.angle_gamma   90.00
#
_symmetry.space_group_name_H-M   'P 1'
#
loop_
_entity.id
_entity.type
_entity.pdbx_description
1 polymer ?
#
loop_
_entity_poly.entity_id
_entity_poly.type
_entity_poly.pdbx_seq_one_letter_code
_entity_poly.pdbx_strand_id
1 'polypeptide(L)'
;MLVVLVIDPPEQRTYARGDTIRATLLIRGRDDFDAVVMEFHKLNSPFGGRFGNRIDLQSRTQRHITEEPKPYIEVDLEGLVPDWVNTGTYVCRYVRCSVPEGGWEILFEDIHQVTLRVRSTAPPPPRGKEGAEFLGLRFRK
;
A
#
# COMPACT_ATOMS: atom_id res chain seq x y z
N MET A 1 8.61 1.25 19.27
CA MET A 1 8.93 1.73 17.91
C MET A 1 7.66 2.31 17.30
N LEU A 2 7.64 3.60 16.93
CA LEU A 2 6.47 4.23 16.30
C LEU A 2 6.69 4.24 14.79
N VAL A 3 6.14 3.26 14.10
CA VAL A 3 6.11 3.25 12.65
C VAL A 3 4.95 4.14 12.22
N VAL A 4 5.20 5.14 11.36
CA VAL A 4 4.17 6.05 10.84
C VAL A 4 4.00 5.75 9.37
N LEU A 5 2.87 5.15 9.00
CA LEU A 5 2.52 4.83 7.62
C LEU A 5 1.85 6.03 6.94
N VAL A 6 2.48 6.56 5.90
CA VAL A 6 1.88 7.56 4.99
C VAL A 6 1.83 6.93 3.60
N ILE A 7 0.67 7.01 2.93
CA ILE A 7 0.42 6.44 1.60
C ILE A 7 -0.11 7.53 0.68
N ASP A 8 0.57 7.76 -0.45
CA ASP A 8 0.24 8.77 -1.47
C ASP A 8 0.37 8.21 -2.91
N PRO A 9 -0.61 8.36 -3.85
CA PRO A 9 -2.06 8.67 -3.70
C PRO A 9 -3.00 7.49 -4.07
N PRO A 10 -4.36 7.53 -3.81
CA PRO A 10 -5.16 8.27 -2.81
C PRO A 10 -6.43 7.50 -2.29
N GLU A 11 -7.31 8.21 -1.57
CA GLU A 11 -8.74 7.93 -1.32
C GLU A 11 -9.45 7.12 -2.42
N GLN A 12 -10.26 6.12 -2.01
CA GLN A 12 -11.23 5.33 -2.80
C GLN A 12 -11.02 5.35 -4.34
N ARG A 13 -9.82 5.02 -4.84
CA ARG A 13 -9.64 4.87 -6.28
C ARG A 13 -10.24 3.57 -6.76
N THR A 14 -10.97 3.69 -7.85
CA THR A 14 -11.53 2.56 -8.57
C THR A 14 -10.51 2.16 -9.63
N TYR A 15 -10.06 0.91 -9.55
CA TYR A 15 -9.16 0.28 -10.50
C TYR A 15 -9.90 -0.76 -11.35
N ALA A 16 -9.44 -0.94 -12.58
CA ALA A 16 -9.75 -2.07 -13.42
C ALA A 16 -8.70 -3.17 -13.26
N ARG A 17 -9.08 -4.37 -13.70
CA ARG A 17 -8.12 -5.46 -13.94
C ARG A 17 -7.09 -5.04 -14.99
N GLY A 18 -5.83 -5.36 -14.75
CA GLY A 18 -4.69 -4.93 -15.56
C GLY A 18 -4.11 -3.57 -15.16
N ASP A 19 -4.78 -2.81 -14.27
CA ASP A 19 -4.24 -1.52 -13.82
C ASP A 19 -2.99 -1.73 -12.94
N THR A 20 -2.04 -0.82 -13.07
CA THR A 20 -0.91 -0.71 -12.14
C THR A 20 -1.25 0.26 -11.03
N ILE A 21 -1.05 -0.18 -9.79
CA ILE A 21 -1.19 0.62 -8.58
C ILE A 21 0.21 1.03 -8.13
N ARG A 22 0.38 2.29 -7.76
CA ARG A 22 1.58 2.82 -7.12
C ARG A 22 1.21 3.43 -5.78
N ALA A 23 2.05 3.22 -4.80
CA ALA A 23 1.91 3.79 -3.46
C ALA A 23 3.30 4.10 -2.91
N THR A 24 3.47 5.26 -2.32
CA THR A 24 4.69 5.56 -1.54
C THR A 24 4.42 5.28 -0.08
N LEU A 25 5.38 4.67 0.62
CA LEU A 25 5.26 4.26 2.02
C LEU A 25 6.39 4.88 2.82
N LEU A 26 6.05 5.71 3.79
CA LEU A 26 7.02 6.28 4.72
C LEU A 26 7.13 5.38 5.95
N ILE A 27 8.35 5.02 6.36
CA ILE A 27 8.62 4.14 7.51
C ILE A 27 9.56 4.87 8.46
N ARG A 28 9.16 5.01 9.72
CA ARG A 28 9.98 5.62 10.78
C ARG A 28 10.38 4.58 11.82
N GLY A 29 11.63 4.67 12.29
CA GLY A 29 12.12 3.94 13.45
C GLY A 29 12.61 2.51 13.20
N ARG A 30 12.79 2.11 11.93
CA ARG A 30 13.46 0.86 11.54
C ARG A 30 14.72 1.21 10.77
N ASP A 31 15.83 0.57 11.12
CA ASP A 31 17.14 0.93 10.59
C ASP A 31 17.34 0.38 9.17
N ASP A 32 17.01 -0.90 8.91
CA ASP A 32 17.12 -1.52 7.57
C ASP A 32 16.08 -2.63 7.33
N PHE A 33 15.70 -2.82 6.07
CA PHE A 33 14.92 -3.95 5.54
C PHE A 33 15.20 -4.14 4.04
N ASP A 34 15.11 -5.37 3.54
CA ASP A 34 15.42 -5.68 2.13
C ASP A 34 14.24 -5.39 1.20
N ALA A 35 13.01 -5.60 1.68
CA ALA A 35 11.81 -5.47 0.89
C ALA A 35 10.59 -5.13 1.74
N VAL A 36 9.58 -4.52 1.13
CA VAL A 36 8.27 -4.24 1.74
C VAL A 36 7.17 -4.75 0.82
N VAL A 37 6.13 -5.35 1.41
CA VAL A 37 4.93 -5.78 0.72
C VAL A 37 3.70 -5.24 1.43
N MET A 38 2.81 -4.62 0.67
CA MET A 38 1.44 -4.31 1.11
C MET A 38 0.47 -5.32 0.54
N GLU A 39 -0.27 -6.00 1.41
CA GLU A 39 -1.25 -7.02 1.03
C GLU A 39 -2.66 -6.47 1.21
N PHE A 40 -3.42 -6.46 0.12
CA PHE A 40 -4.80 -6.01 0.08
C PHE A 40 -5.75 -7.19 -0.05
N HIS A 41 -6.66 -7.36 0.91
CA HIS A 41 -7.62 -8.46 0.94
C HIS A 41 -9.04 -7.95 0.69
N LYS A 42 -9.82 -8.71 -0.07
CA LYS A 42 -11.22 -8.36 -0.36
C LYS A 42 -12.06 -8.34 0.93
N LEU A 43 -12.75 -7.22 1.18
CA LEU A 43 -13.68 -7.03 2.28
C LEU A 43 -14.86 -8.02 2.16
N ASN A 44 -15.29 -8.58 3.28
CA ASN A 44 -16.42 -9.53 3.39
C ASN A 44 -16.25 -10.82 2.56
N SER A 45 -15.02 -11.23 2.24
CA SER A 45 -14.78 -12.57 1.71
C SER A 45 -14.76 -13.58 2.87
N PRO A 46 -15.64 -14.60 2.90
CA PRO A 46 -15.59 -15.66 3.92
C PRO A 46 -14.33 -16.53 3.82
N PHE A 47 -13.49 -16.31 2.80
CA PHE A 47 -12.30 -17.08 2.49
C PHE A 47 -11.06 -16.19 2.37
N GLY A 48 -10.72 -15.47 3.44
CA GLY A 48 -9.56 -14.57 3.53
C GLY A 48 -8.33 -15.08 2.76
N GLY A 49 -7.90 -14.32 1.75
CA GLY A 49 -6.69 -14.60 0.96
C GLY A 49 -6.80 -15.70 -0.11
N ARG A 50 -7.94 -16.39 -0.30
CA ARG A 50 -8.10 -17.38 -1.39
C ARG A 50 -8.17 -16.72 -2.77
N PHE A 51 -7.87 -17.50 -3.82
CA PHE A 51 -7.79 -17.10 -5.24
C PHE A 51 -8.85 -16.05 -5.62
N GLY A 52 -8.42 -14.96 -6.25
CA GLY A 52 -9.30 -13.85 -6.63
C GLY A 52 -9.56 -12.79 -5.56
N ASN A 53 -9.02 -12.90 -4.34
CA ASN A 53 -9.34 -11.99 -3.23
C ASN A 53 -8.13 -11.28 -2.62
N ARG A 54 -6.98 -11.29 -3.31
CA ARG A 54 -5.73 -10.67 -2.85
C ARG A 54 -5.07 -9.86 -3.96
N ILE A 55 -4.53 -8.70 -3.61
CA ILE A 55 -3.72 -7.83 -4.45
C ILE A 55 -2.49 -7.43 -3.64
N ASP A 56 -1.31 -7.52 -4.21
CA ASP A 56 -0.05 -7.20 -3.52
C ASP A 56 0.66 -6.06 -4.23
N LEU A 57 1.23 -5.15 -3.44
CA LEU A 57 2.19 -4.16 -3.93
C LEU A 57 3.54 -4.44 -3.28
N GLN A 58 4.60 -4.45 -4.08
CA GLN A 58 5.95 -4.78 -3.65
C GLN A 58 6.87 -3.58 -3.80
N SER A 59 7.87 -3.48 -2.94
CA SER A 59 8.87 -2.42 -2.96
C SER A 59 9.68 -2.46 -4.24
N ARG A 60 9.74 -1.32 -4.94
CA ARG A 60 10.56 -1.09 -6.12
C ARG A 60 11.84 -0.33 -5.80
N THR A 61 11.69 0.77 -5.06
CA THR A 61 12.78 1.66 -4.69
C THR A 61 12.65 2.04 -3.24
N GLN A 62 13.80 2.23 -2.59
CA GLN A 62 13.90 2.63 -1.19
C GLN A 62 14.88 3.78 -1.09
N ARG A 63 14.54 4.78 -0.29
CA ARG A 63 15.37 5.97 -0.08
C ARG A 63 15.39 6.30 1.40
N HIS A 64 16.59 6.38 1.96
CA HIS A 64 16.78 6.82 3.34
C HIS A 64 16.79 8.34 3.35
N ILE A 65 15.80 8.93 4.01
CA ILE A 65 15.72 10.37 4.20
C ILE A 65 16.19 10.68 5.62
N THR A 66 17.36 11.29 5.71
CA THR A 66 18.02 11.62 6.98
C THR A 66 17.78 13.07 7.42
N GLU A 67 17.03 13.85 6.63
CA GLU A 67 16.75 15.25 6.92
C GLU A 67 15.69 15.41 8.04
N GLU A 68 15.83 16.49 8.82
CA GLU A 68 15.04 16.77 10.03
C GLU A 68 13.52 16.92 9.76
N PRO A 69 12.63 16.68 10.75
CA PRO A 69 12.90 16.52 12.18
C PRO A 69 13.18 15.09 12.66
N LYS A 70 12.96 14.06 11.82
CA LYS A 70 13.23 12.65 12.17
C LYS A 70 13.54 11.84 10.91
N PRO A 71 14.57 10.99 10.93
CA PRO A 71 14.90 10.13 9.80
C PRO A 71 13.76 9.15 9.51
N TYR A 72 13.57 8.85 8.22
CA TYR A 72 12.60 7.89 7.73
C TYR A 72 13.09 7.23 6.45
N ILE A 73 12.51 6.09 6.11
CA ILE A 73 12.73 5.41 4.84
C ILE A 73 11.47 5.63 3.99
N GLU A 74 11.65 6.19 2.81
CA GLU A 74 10.64 6.28 1.77
C GLU A 74 10.73 5.05 0.88
N VAL A 75 9.62 4.35 0.70
CA VAL A 75 9.55 3.12 -0.10
C VAL A 75 8.49 3.29 -1.16
N ASP A 76 8.88 3.25 -2.43
CA ASP A 76 7.91 3.19 -3.52
C ASP A 76 7.49 1.74 -3.74
N LEU A 77 6.19 1.54 -3.76
CA LEU A 77 5.54 0.25 -3.97
C LEU A 77 4.79 0.26 -5.28
N GLU A 78 4.82 -0.88 -5.97
CA GLU A 78 4.04 -1.08 -7.19
C GLU A 78 3.41 -2.47 -7.18
N GLY A 79 2.19 -2.56 -7.70
CA GLY A 79 1.48 -3.82 -7.85
C GLY A 79 0.51 -3.77 -9.02
N LEU A 80 0.32 -4.90 -9.68
CA LEU A 80 -0.69 -5.06 -10.72
C LEU A 80 -2.02 -5.46 -10.06
N VAL A 81 -3.15 -4.94 -10.53
CA VAL A 81 -4.47 -5.53 -10.29
C VAL A 81 -4.62 -6.73 -11.22
N PRO A 82 -4.48 -7.98 -10.73
CA PRO A 82 -4.46 -9.14 -11.61
C PRO A 82 -5.79 -9.37 -12.33
N ASP A 83 -5.76 -9.92 -13.53
CA ASP A 83 -6.99 -10.16 -14.33
C ASP A 83 -7.98 -11.12 -13.67
N TRP A 84 -7.48 -11.99 -12.79
CA TRP A 84 -8.26 -12.98 -12.06
C TRP A 84 -8.87 -12.43 -10.76
N VAL A 85 -8.60 -11.18 -10.34
CA VAL A 85 -9.19 -10.66 -9.10
C VAL A 85 -10.67 -10.33 -9.24
N ASN A 86 -11.41 -10.58 -8.17
CA ASN A 86 -12.83 -10.29 -8.11
C ASN A 86 -13.06 -8.79 -7.97
N THR A 87 -14.18 -8.31 -8.51
CA THR A 87 -14.65 -6.96 -8.21
C THR A 87 -15.01 -6.83 -6.74
N GLY A 88 -14.89 -5.61 -6.20
CA GLY A 88 -15.21 -5.32 -4.80
C GLY A 88 -14.22 -4.37 -4.15
N THR A 89 -14.38 -4.18 -2.84
CA THR A 89 -13.47 -3.38 -2.03
C THR A 89 -12.43 -4.27 -1.40
N TYR A 90 -11.18 -3.84 -1.44
CA TYR A 90 -10.04 -4.48 -0.79
C TYR A 90 -9.51 -3.55 0.28
N VAL A 91 -9.18 -4.09 1.43
CA VAL A 91 -8.58 -3.37 2.56
C VAL A 91 -7.12 -3.79 2.68
N CYS A 92 -6.24 -2.87 3.06
CA CYS A 92 -4.87 -3.23 3.42
C CYS A 92 -4.91 -4.09 4.69
N ARG A 93 -4.65 -5.38 4.54
CA ARG A 93 -4.67 -6.36 5.64
C ARG A 93 -3.32 -6.39 6.34
N TYR A 94 -2.23 -6.36 5.58
CA TYR A 94 -0.89 -6.45 6.10
C TYR A 94 0.05 -5.49 5.39
N VAL A 95 0.95 -4.87 6.15
CA VAL A 95 2.20 -4.33 5.63
C VAL A 95 3.31 -5.17 6.24
N ARG A 96 4.11 -5.81 5.39
CA ARG A 96 5.18 -6.70 5.79
C ARG A 96 6.49 -6.17 5.27
N CYS A 97 7.58 -6.44 5.96
CA CYS A 97 8.92 -6.23 5.43
C CYS A 97 9.80 -7.44 5.65
N SER A 98 10.71 -7.67 4.72
CA SER A 98 11.77 -8.66 4.85
C SER A 98 12.95 -8.01 5.57
N VAL A 99 13.35 -8.56 6.70
CA VAL A 99 14.59 -8.16 7.38
C VAL A 99 15.70 -9.15 7.06
N PRO A 100 16.95 -8.67 6.93
CA PRO A 100 18.10 -9.53 6.82
C PRO A 100 18.12 -10.53 7.98
N GLU A 101 18.35 -11.81 7.67
CA GLU A 101 18.48 -12.92 8.63
C GLU A 101 17.23 -13.27 9.47
N GLY A 102 16.27 -12.37 9.62
CA GLY A 102 15.02 -12.57 10.38
C GLY A 102 13.80 -12.95 9.53
N GLY A 103 13.87 -12.74 8.21
CA GLY A 103 12.78 -13.09 7.29
C GLY A 103 11.63 -12.07 7.28
N TRP A 104 10.41 -12.52 6.97
CA TRP A 104 9.26 -11.63 6.79
C TRP A 104 8.56 -11.30 8.11
N GLU A 105 8.61 -10.05 8.49
CA GLU A 105 7.91 -9.51 9.66
C GLU A 105 6.70 -8.65 9.27
N ILE A 106 5.74 -8.56 10.18
CA ILE A 106 4.56 -7.71 10.01
C ILE A 106 4.83 -6.35 10.67
N LEU A 107 4.75 -5.28 9.88
CA LEU A 107 4.86 -3.89 10.35
C LEU A 107 3.51 -3.37 10.84
N PHE A 108 2.44 -3.71 10.12
CA PHE A 108 1.08 -3.28 10.44
C PHE A 108 0.06 -4.34 10.00
N GLU A 109 -1.06 -4.36 10.73
CA GLU A 109 -2.21 -5.20 10.46
C GLU A 109 -3.48 -4.33 10.41
N ASP A 110 -4.45 -4.75 9.60
CA ASP A 110 -5.83 -4.24 9.63
C ASP A 110 -5.96 -2.71 9.48
N ILE A 111 -5.33 -2.20 8.42
CA ILE A 111 -5.30 -0.78 8.07
C ILE A 111 -6.54 -0.45 7.21
N HIS A 112 -7.71 -0.47 7.85
CA HIS A 112 -9.01 -0.30 7.19
C HIS A 112 -9.21 1.05 6.48
N GLN A 113 -8.43 2.06 6.84
CA GLN A 113 -8.46 3.37 6.18
C GLN A 113 -7.81 3.35 4.78
N VAL A 114 -7.00 2.34 4.48
CA VAL A 114 -6.36 2.18 3.17
C VAL A 114 -7.14 1.13 2.39
N THR A 115 -7.90 1.59 1.39
CA THR A 115 -8.78 0.73 0.59
C THR A 115 -8.60 0.93 -0.91
N LEU A 116 -8.79 -0.14 -1.66
CA LEU A 116 -8.83 -0.16 -3.12
C LEU A 116 -10.19 -0.68 -3.57
N ARG A 117 -10.74 -0.14 -4.66
CA ARG A 117 -11.98 -0.67 -5.26
C ARG A 117 -11.71 -1.22 -6.64
N VAL A 118 -12.07 -2.47 -6.91
CA VAL A 118 -11.90 -3.10 -8.22
C VAL A 118 -13.26 -3.22 -8.93
N ARG A 119 -13.32 -2.84 -10.21
CA ARG A 119 -14.52 -2.97 -11.07
C ARG A 119 -14.25 -3.82 -12.32
N SER A 120 -15.32 -4.39 -12.88
CA SER A 120 -15.31 -5.19 -14.11
C SER A 120 -15.38 -4.26 -15.33
N THR A 121 -14.22 -3.74 -15.77
CA THR A 121 -13.91 -3.01 -17.04
C THR A 121 -14.81 -1.82 -17.46
N ALA A 122 -14.35 -0.66 -17.93
CA ALA A 122 -13.04 0.01 -18.00
C ALA A 122 -13.32 1.53 -17.86
N PRO A 123 -12.58 2.31 -17.04
CA PRO A 123 -12.73 3.77 -17.05
C PRO A 123 -12.03 4.38 -18.28
N PRO A 124 -12.51 5.51 -18.85
CA PRO A 124 -11.81 6.20 -19.92
C PRO A 124 -10.41 6.65 -19.45
N PRO A 125 -9.43 6.76 -20.36
CA PRO A 125 -8.06 7.12 -19.99
C PRO A 125 -8.06 8.44 -19.20
N PRO A 126 -7.37 8.53 -18.05
CA PRO A 126 -7.31 9.77 -17.30
C PRO A 126 -6.59 10.84 -18.13
N ARG A 127 -7.28 11.95 -18.43
CA ARG A 127 -6.64 13.18 -18.86
C ARG A 127 -5.69 13.59 -17.75
N GLY A 128 -4.40 13.58 -18.02
CA GLY A 128 -3.38 13.96 -17.05
C GLY A 128 -3.71 15.30 -16.41
N LYS A 129 -3.48 15.40 -15.10
CA LYS A 129 -3.16 16.64 -14.42
C LYS A 129 -2.48 16.35 -13.09
N GLU A 130 -1.32 16.98 -12.96
CA GLU A 130 -0.41 17.03 -11.83
C GLU A 130 -1.08 17.58 -10.56
N GLY A 131 -0.51 17.21 -9.41
CA GLY A 131 -0.35 18.07 -8.25
C GLY A 131 -1.56 18.24 -7.33
N ALA A 132 -1.52 17.58 -6.18
CA ALA A 132 -2.13 18.10 -4.94
C ALA A 132 -1.52 17.37 -3.73
N GLU A 133 -0.68 18.09 -2.97
CA GLU A 133 -0.12 17.65 -1.69
C GLU A 133 -1.12 17.97 -0.57
N PHE A 134 -1.38 17.01 0.35
CA PHE A 134 -2.10 17.28 1.58
C PHE A 134 -1.30 16.79 2.80
N LEU A 135 -0.91 17.73 3.66
CA LEU A 135 -0.10 17.52 4.84
C LEU A 135 -0.94 17.01 6.03
N GLY A 136 -1.10 15.68 6.10
CA GLY A 136 -1.16 14.89 7.35
C GLY A 136 -2.46 14.89 8.17
N LEU A 137 -2.77 13.74 8.76
CA LEU A 137 -3.71 13.59 9.87
C LEU A 137 -2.95 13.25 11.16
N ARG A 138 -3.12 14.11 12.18
CA ARG A 138 -2.59 13.90 13.53
C ARG A 138 -3.73 13.47 14.44
N PHE A 139 -3.73 12.20 14.89
CA PHE A 139 -4.56 11.80 16.01
C PHE A 139 -3.89 12.22 17.32
N ARG A 140 -4.59 13.03 18.13
CA ARG A 140 -4.27 13.22 19.54
C ARG A 140 -4.99 12.13 20.34
N LYS A 141 -4.27 11.49 21.26
CA LYS A 141 -4.90 10.89 22.45
C LYS A 141 -5.52 12.00 23.29
#